data_AF-A0A7S4R1F6-F1
#
_entry.id   AF-A0A7S4R1F6-F1
#
_cell.length_a   1.000
_cell.length_b   1.000
_cell.length_c   1.000
_cell.angle_alpha   90.00
_cell.angle_beta   90.00
_cell.angle_gamma   90.00
#
_symmetry.space_group_name_H-M   'P 1'
#
loop_
_entity.id
_entity.type
_entity.pdbx_description
1 polymer ?
#
loop_
_entity_poly.entity_id
_entity_poly.type
_entity_poly.pdbx_seq_one_letter_code
_entity_poly.pdbx_strand_id
1 'polypeptide(L)'
;FLFNTHFQLLLYIFPSDSILPSTEDEESNIKNASTTEQEQPLSALDFAFPPELSDALRLLHHLRRGPMLGSGPLQSFDDRAIQRNLFLRLPLKDCIGMMAPFLWGLMIGGNFEFMPIPPETLALWDNSIIVADDYRNLFVWSGRSTVSAGNPQHEIMIRSCEQFLMERSKNRFPMPQLHILREGESMSRRLTSRLAPSHGDSPEQQLARFPALGTLSEQELIALRYKFRFYDPSSDPSFRDWFWSVAGTTSKSRKSTGVSLCD
;
A
#
# COMPACT_ATOMS: atom_id res chain seq x y z
N PHE A 1 -17.68 -15.47 -4.07
CA PHE A 1 -17.31 -15.59 -5.49
C PHE A 1 -16.50 -14.40 -6.01
N LEU A 2 -15.67 -13.75 -5.19
CA LEU A 2 -14.74 -12.67 -5.58
C LEU A 2 -13.53 -12.65 -4.62
N PHE A 3 -12.88 -13.80 -4.44
CA PHE A 3 -11.66 -13.92 -3.64
C PHE A 3 -10.69 -14.81 -4.42
N ASN A 4 -10.06 -14.28 -5.48
CA ASN A 4 -8.84 -14.89 -6.02
C ASN A 4 -8.02 -14.05 -7.03
N THR A 5 -8.13 -12.72 -7.02
CA THR A 5 -7.44 -11.88 -8.04
C THR A 5 -6.41 -10.90 -7.47
N HIS A 6 -5.94 -11.07 -6.23
CA HIS A 6 -4.94 -10.15 -5.65
C HIS A 6 -3.57 -10.77 -5.34
N PHE A 7 -3.36 -12.06 -5.59
CA PHE A 7 -2.11 -12.74 -5.22
C PHE A 7 -1.12 -13.01 -6.36
N GLN A 8 -1.36 -12.51 -7.59
CA GLN A 8 -0.46 -12.75 -8.73
C GLN A 8 0.03 -11.49 -9.46
N LEU A 9 -0.30 -10.28 -9.00
CA LEU A 9 0.02 -9.05 -9.73
C LEU A 9 1.17 -8.21 -9.15
N LEU A 10 1.87 -8.70 -8.12
CA LEU A 10 3.13 -8.08 -7.65
C LEU A 10 4.36 -8.52 -8.47
N LEU A 11 4.22 -9.51 -9.36
CA LEU A 11 5.32 -10.08 -10.16
C LEU A 11 5.51 -9.44 -11.54
N TYR A 12 4.65 -8.49 -11.95
CA TYR A 12 4.72 -7.85 -13.28
C TYR A 12 4.95 -6.33 -13.20
N ILE A 13 5.59 -5.84 -12.14
CA ILE A 13 5.60 -4.38 -11.90
C ILE A 13 6.52 -3.60 -12.85
N PHE A 14 7.49 -4.22 -13.55
CA PHE A 14 8.31 -3.46 -14.51
C PHE A 14 8.81 -4.33 -15.69
N PRO A 15 8.28 -4.18 -16.91
CA PRO A 15 8.96 -4.65 -18.11
C PRO A 15 10.07 -3.64 -18.47
N SER A 16 11.32 -4.08 -18.38
CA SER A 16 12.45 -3.41 -19.01
C SER A 16 12.56 -3.90 -20.45
N ASP A 17 12.22 -3.08 -21.44
CA ASP A 17 12.49 -3.39 -22.85
C ASP A 17 13.59 -2.50 -23.47
N SER A 18 14.32 -3.16 -24.37
CA SER A 18 15.18 -2.67 -25.45
C SER A 18 16.69 -2.49 -25.21
N ILE A 19 17.44 -3.56 -25.45
CA ILE A 19 18.73 -3.49 -26.16
C ILE A 19 18.72 -4.59 -27.24
N LEU A 20 18.67 -4.22 -28.52
CA LEU A 20 19.12 -5.08 -29.62
C LEU A 20 20.65 -5.05 -29.68
N PRO A 21 21.32 -6.15 -30.06
CA PRO A 21 21.94 -6.11 -31.39
C PRO A 21 21.89 -7.44 -32.19
N SER A 22 21.85 -7.22 -33.51
CA SER A 22 22.29 -8.01 -34.67
C SER A 22 22.85 -9.45 -34.51
N THR A 23 22.20 -10.35 -35.26
CA THR A 23 22.69 -11.43 -36.17
C THR A 23 23.99 -12.19 -35.89
N GLU A 24 23.81 -13.52 -35.82
CA GLU A 24 24.61 -14.63 -36.38
C GLU A 24 26.02 -14.90 -35.80
N ASP A 25 26.16 -16.02 -35.05
CA ASP A 25 26.90 -17.21 -35.50
C ASP A 25 26.77 -18.39 -34.50
N GLU A 26 26.67 -19.60 -35.06
CA GLU A 26 26.62 -20.97 -34.49
C GLU A 26 27.83 -21.29 -33.56
N GLU A 27 27.95 -22.31 -32.70
CA GLU A 27 27.35 -23.63 -32.53
C GLU A 27 27.82 -24.24 -31.18
N SER A 28 26.96 -25.05 -30.53
CA SER A 28 27.28 -26.21 -29.65
C SER A 28 28.19 -26.06 -28.40
N ASN A 29 27.59 -26.15 -27.20
CA ASN A 29 28.13 -27.02 -26.13
C ASN A 29 27.07 -27.32 -25.04
N ILE A 30 26.58 -28.56 -25.01
CA ILE A 30 25.62 -29.06 -24.02
C ILE A 30 26.38 -29.31 -22.71
N LYS A 31 26.15 -28.46 -21.70
CA LYS A 31 26.43 -28.75 -20.29
C LYS A 31 25.12 -28.65 -19.51
N ASN A 32 24.57 -29.79 -19.14
CA ASN A 32 23.42 -29.89 -18.24
C ASN A 32 23.85 -29.41 -16.84
N ALA A 33 23.55 -28.15 -16.53
CA ALA A 33 23.68 -27.55 -15.21
C ALA A 33 22.28 -27.42 -14.59
N SER A 34 22.12 -28.13 -13.47
CA SER A 34 21.22 -27.85 -12.33
C SER A 34 20.16 -26.76 -12.51
N THR A 35 18.90 -27.19 -12.61
CA THR A 35 17.73 -26.34 -12.40
C THR A 35 17.66 -25.99 -10.92
N THR A 36 18.25 -24.85 -10.54
CA THR A 36 18.02 -24.23 -9.23
C THR A 36 16.81 -23.31 -9.39
N GLU A 37 15.64 -23.80 -8.99
CA GLU A 37 14.46 -22.94 -8.78
C GLU A 37 14.85 -21.89 -7.73
N GLN A 38 14.81 -20.62 -8.10
CA GLN A 38 15.02 -19.51 -7.18
C GLN A 38 13.80 -19.43 -6.25
N GLU A 39 13.85 -20.11 -5.11
CA GLU A 39 12.93 -19.88 -4.00
C GLU A 39 13.07 -18.42 -3.53
N GLN A 40 12.03 -17.63 -3.79
CA GLN A 40 11.93 -16.30 -3.19
C GLN A 40 11.82 -16.45 -1.67
N PRO A 41 12.46 -15.58 -0.87
CA PRO A 41 12.36 -15.65 0.57
C PRO A 41 10.91 -15.36 0.99
N LEU A 42 10.16 -16.42 1.28
CA LEU A 42 8.82 -16.33 1.86
C LEU A 42 8.90 -15.48 3.12
N SER A 43 7.99 -14.51 3.25
CA SER A 43 7.96 -13.71 4.47
C SER A 43 7.55 -14.61 5.63
N ALA A 44 8.14 -14.42 6.82
CA ALA A 44 7.79 -15.24 8.00
C ALA A 44 6.30 -15.19 8.37
N LEU A 45 5.53 -14.23 7.81
CA LEU A 45 4.08 -14.14 7.93
C LEU A 45 3.36 -15.20 7.08
N ASP A 46 3.88 -15.49 5.88
CA ASP A 46 3.29 -16.45 4.94
C ASP A 46 3.40 -17.88 5.46
N PHE A 47 4.40 -18.16 6.29
CA PHE A 47 4.56 -19.45 6.96
C PHE A 47 3.65 -19.61 8.20
N ALA A 48 3.32 -18.51 8.89
CA ALA A 48 2.66 -18.54 10.19
C ALA A 48 1.14 -18.32 10.15
N PHE A 49 0.59 -17.88 9.02
CA PHE A 49 -0.82 -17.53 8.91
C PHE A 49 -1.43 -17.93 7.56
N PRO A 50 -2.68 -18.44 7.51
CA PRO A 50 -3.31 -18.83 6.24
C PRO A 50 -3.35 -17.66 5.26
N PRO A 51 -2.82 -17.82 4.03
CA PRO A 51 -2.72 -16.72 3.07
C PRO A 51 -4.09 -16.14 2.70
N GLU A 52 -5.15 -16.96 2.73
CA GLU A 52 -6.53 -16.55 2.44
C GLU A 52 -7.08 -15.53 3.44
N LEU A 53 -6.51 -15.47 4.65
CA LEU A 53 -6.93 -14.56 5.72
C LEU A 53 -6.00 -13.34 5.87
N SER A 54 -4.89 -13.31 5.14
CA SER A 54 -3.87 -12.26 5.25
C SER A 54 -4.43 -10.86 4.96
N ASP A 55 -5.27 -10.74 3.93
CA ASP A 55 -5.93 -9.48 3.56
C ASP A 55 -6.90 -9.01 4.65
N ALA A 56 -7.64 -9.94 5.27
CA ALA A 56 -8.55 -9.62 6.35
C ALA A 56 -7.78 -9.06 7.56
N LEU A 57 -6.62 -9.63 7.90
CA LEU A 57 -5.77 -9.09 8.97
C LEU A 57 -5.25 -7.69 8.65
N ARG A 58 -4.83 -7.44 7.39
CA ARG A 58 -4.38 -6.11 6.96
C ARG A 58 -5.52 -5.11 7.08
N LEU A 59 -6.72 -5.46 6.65
CA LEU A 59 -7.91 -4.63 6.83
C LEU A 59 -8.21 -4.36 8.30
N LEU A 60 -8.05 -5.34 9.19
CA LEU A 60 -8.23 -5.15 10.63
C LEU A 60 -7.18 -4.23 11.25
N HIS A 61 -5.92 -4.34 10.82
CA HIS A 61 -4.86 -3.41 11.21
C HIS A 61 -5.22 -1.98 10.79
N HIS A 62 -5.64 -1.79 9.54
CA HIS A 62 -6.11 -0.50 9.04
C HIS A 62 -7.33 0.03 9.80
N LEU A 63 -8.33 -0.80 10.05
CA LEU A 63 -9.53 -0.42 10.80
C LEU A 63 -9.19 0.05 12.22
N ARG A 64 -8.28 -0.66 12.90
CA ARG A 64 -7.82 -0.32 14.26
C ARG A 64 -7.21 1.07 14.31
N ARG A 65 -6.29 1.38 13.39
CA ARG A 65 -5.60 2.68 13.35
C ARG A 65 -6.41 3.78 12.67
N GLY A 66 -7.40 3.39 11.88
CA GLY A 66 -8.25 4.26 11.09
C GLY A 66 -9.17 5.13 11.94
N PRO A 67 -9.87 6.07 11.29
CA PRO A 67 -10.67 7.08 11.99
C PRO A 67 -11.86 6.51 12.79
N MET A 68 -12.35 5.31 12.44
CA MET A 68 -13.48 4.68 13.11
C MET A 68 -13.17 4.16 14.52
N LEU A 69 -12.03 3.49 14.69
CA LEU A 69 -11.64 2.86 15.96
C LEU A 69 -10.44 3.53 16.64
N GLY A 70 -9.64 4.28 15.88
CA GLY A 70 -8.45 4.96 16.39
C GLY A 70 -8.79 5.86 17.57
N SER A 71 -8.05 5.68 18.66
CA SER A 71 -8.12 6.50 19.87
C SER A 71 -7.40 7.85 19.72
N GLY A 72 -6.76 8.09 18.56
CA GLY A 72 -5.96 9.28 18.31
C GLY A 72 -6.76 10.59 18.43
N PRO A 73 -6.05 11.71 18.66
CA PRO A 73 -6.65 13.04 18.86
C PRO A 73 -7.27 13.65 17.60
N LEU A 74 -7.25 12.91 16.48
CA LEU A 74 -7.50 13.42 15.14
C LEU A 74 -8.99 13.65 14.83
N GLN A 75 -9.92 13.17 15.65
CA GLN A 75 -11.35 13.27 15.37
C GLN A 75 -12.19 13.57 16.61
N SER A 76 -13.22 14.41 16.43
CA SER A 76 -14.24 14.65 17.44
C SER A 76 -15.07 13.38 17.70
N PHE A 77 -15.78 13.33 18.83
CA PHE A 77 -16.72 12.24 19.09
C PHE A 77 -17.85 12.20 18.05
N ASP A 78 -18.31 13.35 17.58
CA ASP A 78 -19.37 13.47 16.59
C ASP A 78 -18.92 12.94 15.22
N ASP A 79 -17.71 13.28 14.77
CA ASP A 79 -17.15 12.76 13.52
C ASP A 79 -17.08 11.23 13.54
N ARG A 80 -16.65 10.66 14.68
CA ARG A 80 -16.59 9.21 14.87
C ARG A 80 -17.98 8.58 14.88
N ALA A 81 -18.96 9.20 15.54
CA ALA A 81 -20.33 8.72 15.54
C ALA A 81 -20.93 8.70 14.13
N ILE A 82 -20.69 9.74 13.33
CA ILE A 82 -21.15 9.83 11.93
C ILE A 82 -20.50 8.71 11.09
N GLN A 83 -19.19 8.49 11.22
CA GLN A 83 -18.51 7.43 10.48
C GLN A 83 -19.01 6.04 10.84
N ARG A 84 -19.21 5.76 12.13
CA ARG A 84 -19.74 4.48 12.60
C ARG A 84 -21.17 4.25 12.14
N ASN A 85 -22.02 5.27 12.21
CA ASN A 85 -23.40 5.19 11.72
C ASN A 85 -23.42 4.82 10.23
N LEU A 86 -22.58 5.49 9.44
CA LEU A 86 -22.45 5.22 8.01
C LEU A 86 -21.96 3.79 7.75
N PHE A 87 -20.89 3.35 8.40
CA PHE A 87 -20.34 1.99 8.27
C PHE A 87 -21.39 0.90 8.54
N LEU A 88 -22.21 1.07 9.59
CA LEU A 88 -23.22 0.08 9.97
C LEU A 88 -24.39 -0.03 8.97
N ARG A 89 -24.53 0.93 8.04
CA ARG A 89 -25.63 0.99 7.07
C ARG A 89 -25.19 0.63 5.66
N LEU A 90 -23.90 0.46 5.42
CA LEU A 90 -23.33 0.26 4.10
C LEU A 90 -23.17 -1.22 3.76
N PRO A 91 -23.18 -1.56 2.46
CA PRO A 91 -22.85 -2.91 2.03
C PRO A 91 -21.38 -3.21 2.30
N LEU A 92 -21.05 -4.50 2.44
CA LEU A 92 -19.69 -4.96 2.76
C LEU A 92 -18.60 -4.33 1.86
N LYS A 93 -18.88 -4.20 0.55
CA LYS A 93 -17.95 -3.59 -0.41
C LYS A 93 -17.52 -2.19 -0.01
N ASP A 94 -18.46 -1.38 0.47
CA ASP A 94 -18.20 0.00 0.88
C ASP A 94 -17.56 0.04 2.27
N CYS A 95 -17.97 -0.87 3.16
CA CYS A 95 -17.33 -1.04 4.47
C CYS A 95 -15.83 -1.34 4.34
N ILE A 96 -15.43 -2.18 3.38
CA ILE A 96 -14.00 -2.46 3.12
C ILE A 96 -13.25 -1.17 2.74
N GLY A 97 -13.82 -0.33 1.88
CA GLY A 97 -13.23 0.96 1.49
C GLY A 97 -13.23 2.00 2.61
N MET A 98 -14.05 1.83 3.65
CA MET A 98 -13.96 2.61 4.88
C MET A 98 -12.91 2.09 5.85
N MET A 99 -12.60 0.78 5.82
CA MET A 99 -11.58 0.19 6.70
C MET A 99 -10.17 0.57 6.26
N ALA A 100 -9.88 0.44 4.96
CA ALA A 100 -8.61 0.80 4.35
C ALA A 100 -8.86 1.49 3.01
N PRO A 101 -8.09 2.53 2.65
CA PRO A 101 -8.25 3.18 1.36
C PRO A 101 -7.80 2.22 0.23
N PHE A 102 -8.52 2.25 -0.88
CA PHE A 102 -8.02 1.64 -2.11
C PHE A 102 -7.01 2.60 -2.75
N LEU A 103 -5.83 2.12 -3.11
CA LEU A 103 -4.78 2.93 -3.74
C LEU A 103 -4.43 2.42 -5.13
N TRP A 104 -4.12 3.36 -6.01
CA TRP A 104 -3.53 3.12 -7.32
C TRP A 104 -2.33 4.04 -7.53
N GLY A 105 -1.29 3.52 -8.15
CA GLY A 105 -0.08 4.27 -8.51
C GLY A 105 -0.01 4.53 -10.00
N LEU A 106 0.50 5.70 -10.36
CA LEU A 106 0.87 6.08 -11.70
C LEU A 106 2.32 6.63 -11.68
N MET A 107 3.21 6.00 -12.43
CA MET A 107 4.60 6.44 -12.55
C MET A 107 4.75 7.44 -13.70
N ILE A 108 5.46 8.53 -13.46
CA ILE A 108 5.71 9.51 -14.52
C ILE A 108 6.77 8.98 -15.48
N GLY A 109 6.45 9.02 -16.76
CA GLY A 109 7.27 8.43 -17.83
C GLY A 109 6.94 6.98 -18.15
N GLY A 110 6.02 6.35 -17.39
CA GLY A 110 5.50 5.01 -17.68
C GLY A 110 4.18 5.03 -18.44
N ASN A 111 3.59 3.84 -18.63
CA ASN A 111 2.25 3.69 -19.20
C ASN A 111 1.20 4.30 -18.27
N PHE A 112 0.16 4.88 -18.87
CA PHE A 112 -0.99 5.46 -18.17
C PHE A 112 -1.96 4.37 -17.68
N GLU A 113 -1.51 3.52 -16.76
CA GLU A 113 -2.32 2.47 -16.16
C GLU A 113 -2.41 2.63 -14.65
N PHE A 114 -3.64 2.58 -14.12
CA PHE A 114 -3.88 2.61 -12.67
C PHE A 114 -3.59 1.24 -12.07
N MET A 115 -2.37 1.06 -11.58
CA MET A 115 -1.98 -0.20 -10.93
C MET A 115 -2.35 -0.16 -9.45
N PRO A 116 -3.07 -1.17 -8.91
CA PRO A 116 -3.38 -1.23 -7.49
C PRO A 116 -2.10 -1.38 -6.66
N ILE A 117 -1.98 -0.62 -5.58
CA ILE A 117 -0.83 -0.68 -4.68
C ILE A 117 -1.29 -0.78 -3.22
N PRO A 118 -0.47 -1.34 -2.32
CA PRO A 118 -0.80 -1.41 -0.90
C PRO A 118 -1.02 -0.01 -0.29
N PRO A 119 -2.02 0.17 0.60
CA PRO A 119 -2.26 1.39 1.36
C PRO A 119 -1.20 1.65 2.45
N GLU A 120 0.08 1.70 2.07
CA GLU A 120 1.21 1.74 3.01
C GLU A 120 2.17 2.89 2.65
N THR A 121 2.92 3.38 3.64
CA THR A 121 3.74 4.59 3.49
C THR A 121 4.80 4.52 2.39
N LEU A 122 5.40 3.35 2.17
CA LEU A 122 6.43 3.16 1.14
C LEU A 122 5.88 3.17 -0.29
N ALA A 123 4.57 3.32 -0.47
CA ALA A 123 3.95 3.58 -1.78
C ALA A 123 4.15 5.03 -2.28
N LEU A 124 4.51 5.98 -1.40
CA LEU A 124 4.55 7.42 -1.73
C LEU A 124 5.88 7.86 -2.33
N TRP A 125 6.18 7.41 -3.55
CA TRP A 125 7.45 7.72 -4.24
C TRP A 125 7.48 9.14 -4.83
N ASP A 126 8.66 9.75 -4.93
CA ASP A 126 8.84 11.14 -5.40
C ASP A 126 8.39 11.33 -6.85
N ASN A 127 8.59 10.33 -7.72
CA ASN A 127 8.25 10.38 -9.14
C ASN A 127 6.92 9.64 -9.46
N SER A 128 5.95 9.70 -8.56
CA SER A 128 4.67 9.01 -8.70
C SER A 128 3.47 9.92 -8.38
N ILE A 129 2.34 9.62 -9.03
CA ILE A 129 1.02 10.12 -8.66
C ILE A 129 0.26 8.98 -8.02
N ILE A 130 -0.24 9.20 -6.81
CA ILE A 130 -1.04 8.23 -6.07
C ILE A 130 -2.50 8.67 -6.05
N VAL A 131 -3.37 7.77 -6.44
CA VAL A 131 -4.82 7.93 -6.40
C VAL A 131 -5.36 7.09 -5.27
N ALA A 132 -6.14 7.66 -4.37
CA ALA A 132 -6.69 6.93 -3.24
C ALA A 132 -8.18 7.20 -3.02
N ASP A 133 -8.87 6.16 -2.58
CA ASP A 133 -10.30 6.16 -2.29
C ASP A 133 -10.55 5.60 -0.89
N ASP A 134 -10.75 6.51 0.09
CA ASP A 134 -11.06 6.24 1.50
C ASP A 134 -12.58 6.37 1.77
N TYR A 135 -13.39 6.01 0.78
CA TYR A 135 -14.85 6.10 0.75
C TYR A 135 -15.44 7.52 0.87
N ARG A 136 -15.20 8.23 1.97
CA ARG A 136 -15.61 9.63 2.23
C ARG A 136 -14.65 10.66 1.65
N ASN A 137 -13.39 10.28 1.47
CA ASN A 137 -12.36 11.17 0.93
C ASN A 137 -11.71 10.49 -0.28
N LEU A 138 -11.57 11.27 -1.34
CA LEU A 138 -10.85 10.91 -2.55
C LEU A 138 -9.56 11.73 -2.56
N PHE A 139 -8.44 11.10 -2.90
CA PHE A 139 -7.15 11.76 -2.90
C PHE A 139 -6.47 11.59 -4.25
N VAL A 140 -5.91 12.67 -4.76
CA VAL A 140 -4.89 12.65 -5.81
C VAL A 140 -3.66 13.27 -5.18
N TRP A 141 -2.61 12.48 -4.98
CA TRP A 141 -1.36 12.91 -4.37
C TRP A 141 -0.24 12.89 -5.39
N SER A 142 0.52 13.97 -5.45
CA SER A 142 1.67 14.14 -6.34
C SER A 142 2.97 14.11 -5.55
N GLY A 143 3.89 13.22 -5.92
CA GLY A 143 5.25 13.22 -5.41
C GLY A 143 6.02 14.48 -5.82
N ARG A 144 7.11 14.80 -5.12
CA ARG A 144 7.85 16.05 -5.34
C ARG A 144 8.35 16.21 -6.78
N SER A 145 8.89 15.14 -7.37
CA SER A 145 9.50 15.18 -8.70
C SER A 145 8.46 15.28 -9.82
N THR A 146 7.18 15.04 -9.51
CA THR A 146 6.12 15.09 -10.52
C THR A 146 5.72 16.50 -10.93
N VAL A 147 5.95 17.49 -10.06
CA VAL A 147 5.45 18.87 -10.19
C VAL A 147 6.52 19.80 -10.78
N SER A 148 7.40 19.28 -11.64
CA SER A 148 8.37 20.12 -12.34
C SER A 148 7.65 21.21 -13.15
N ALA A 149 8.07 22.46 -12.98
CA ALA A 149 7.39 23.62 -13.55
C ALA A 149 7.24 23.47 -15.07
N GLY A 150 5.99 23.44 -15.55
CA GLY A 150 5.69 23.38 -16.98
C GLY A 150 5.74 21.97 -17.58
N ASN A 151 5.34 20.92 -16.87
CA ASN A 151 5.02 19.63 -17.47
C ASN A 151 3.51 19.53 -17.79
N PRO A 152 3.05 19.83 -19.02
CA PRO A 152 1.64 19.70 -19.42
C PRO A 152 1.08 18.31 -19.18
N GLN A 153 1.94 17.29 -19.21
CA GLN A 153 1.54 15.91 -18.97
C GLN A 153 1.03 15.74 -17.54
N HIS A 154 1.63 16.42 -16.54
CA HIS A 154 1.20 16.35 -15.13
C HIS A 154 -0.25 16.80 -14.97
N GLU A 155 -0.63 17.96 -15.51
CA GLU A 155 -2.01 18.47 -15.41
C GLU A 155 -3.01 17.53 -16.08
N ILE A 156 -2.65 16.93 -17.21
CA ILE A 156 -3.47 15.92 -17.89
C ILE A 156 -3.62 14.68 -16.99
N MET A 157 -2.52 14.19 -16.39
CA MET A 157 -2.57 13.04 -15.48
C MET A 157 -3.51 13.31 -14.30
N ILE A 158 -3.41 14.49 -13.69
CA ILE A 158 -4.26 14.89 -12.55
C ILE A 158 -5.74 14.88 -12.95
N ARG A 159 -6.10 15.47 -14.09
CA ARG A 159 -7.48 15.45 -14.59
C ARG A 159 -7.99 14.03 -14.83
N SER A 160 -7.16 13.14 -15.39
CA SER A 160 -7.51 11.73 -15.56
C SER A 160 -7.73 11.03 -14.21
N CYS A 161 -6.91 11.32 -13.21
CA CYS A 161 -7.07 10.80 -11.85
C CYS A 161 -8.37 11.28 -11.20
N GLU A 162 -8.69 12.56 -11.35
CA GLU A 162 -9.95 13.13 -10.87
C GLU A 162 -11.15 12.44 -11.52
N GLN A 163 -11.16 12.32 -12.85
CA GLN A 163 -12.23 11.65 -13.58
C GLN A 163 -12.41 10.20 -13.14
N PHE A 164 -11.31 9.47 -12.95
CA PHE A 164 -11.33 8.09 -12.45
C PHE A 164 -12.00 7.99 -11.07
N LEU A 165 -11.63 8.85 -10.12
CA LEU A 165 -12.21 8.86 -8.78
C LEU A 165 -13.68 9.32 -8.77
N MET A 166 -14.04 10.30 -9.59
CA MET A 166 -15.41 10.79 -9.72
C MET A 166 -16.33 9.72 -10.30
N GLU A 167 -15.88 9.00 -11.34
CA GLU A 167 -16.64 7.89 -11.93
C GLU A 167 -16.82 6.75 -10.92
N ARG A 168 -15.76 6.40 -10.18
CA ARG A 168 -15.82 5.37 -9.13
C ARG A 168 -16.76 5.72 -7.98
N SER A 169 -16.95 7.01 -7.70
CA SER A 169 -17.71 7.50 -6.56
C SER A 169 -19.10 8.03 -6.92
N LYS A 170 -19.49 8.03 -8.20
CA LYS A 170 -20.69 8.71 -8.73
C LYS A 170 -22.02 8.35 -8.05
N ASN A 171 -22.13 7.13 -7.52
CA ASN A 171 -23.36 6.64 -6.88
C ASN A 171 -23.28 6.59 -5.35
N ARG A 172 -22.24 7.19 -4.74
CA ARG A 172 -22.04 7.12 -3.29
C ARG A 172 -22.84 8.17 -2.56
N PHE A 173 -23.36 7.77 -1.41
CA PHE A 173 -23.94 8.68 -0.44
C PHE A 173 -23.28 8.44 0.93
N PRO A 174 -22.76 9.50 1.59
CA PRO A 174 -22.69 10.88 1.13
C PRO A 174 -21.67 11.06 -0.02
N MET A 175 -21.79 12.17 -0.75
CA MET A 175 -20.81 12.55 -1.77
C MET A 175 -19.44 12.72 -1.12
N PRO A 176 -18.38 12.06 -1.61
CA PRO A 176 -17.07 12.16 -1.01
C PRO A 176 -16.37 13.46 -1.38
N GLN A 177 -15.44 13.88 -0.51
CA GLN A 177 -14.63 15.07 -0.74
C GLN A 177 -13.36 14.72 -1.51
N LEU A 178 -13.12 15.38 -2.63
CA LEU A 178 -11.89 15.26 -3.42
C LEU A 178 -10.81 16.20 -2.89
N HIS A 179 -9.60 15.67 -2.70
CA HIS A 179 -8.41 16.40 -2.25
C HIS A 179 -7.29 16.20 -3.27
N ILE A 180 -6.80 17.30 -3.84
CA ILE A 180 -5.60 17.31 -4.68
C ILE A 180 -4.45 17.78 -3.80
N LEU A 181 -3.46 16.93 -3.60
CA LEU A 181 -2.41 17.07 -2.59
C LEU A 181 -1.04 16.98 -3.26
N ARG A 182 -0.08 17.75 -2.74
CA ARG A 182 1.32 17.62 -3.14
C ARG A 182 2.19 17.24 -1.95
N GLU A 183 3.25 16.50 -2.23
CA GLU A 183 4.26 16.19 -1.23
C GLU A 183 4.82 17.47 -0.59
N GLY A 184 4.98 17.45 0.74
CA GLY A 184 5.49 18.58 1.51
C GLY A 184 4.42 19.59 1.92
N GLU A 185 3.21 19.51 1.34
CA GLU A 185 2.10 20.35 1.78
C GLU A 185 1.48 19.87 3.09
N SER A 186 1.05 20.85 3.89
CA SER A 186 0.34 20.63 5.15
C SER A 186 -0.83 19.65 5.01
N MET A 187 -1.59 19.74 3.91
CA MET A 187 -2.77 18.91 3.66
C MET A 187 -2.44 17.48 3.22
N SER A 188 -1.21 17.21 2.76
CA SER A 188 -0.73 15.86 2.42
C SER A 188 -0.89 14.88 3.59
N ARG A 189 -0.87 15.39 4.84
CA ARG A 189 -1.06 14.58 6.05
C ARG A 189 -2.39 13.82 6.09
N ARG A 190 -3.41 14.32 5.38
CA ARG A 190 -4.73 13.67 5.33
C ARG A 190 -4.61 12.28 4.70
N LEU A 191 -3.90 12.18 3.58
CA LEU A 191 -3.62 10.88 2.95
C LEU A 191 -2.64 10.06 3.78
N THR A 192 -1.51 10.64 4.21
CA THR A 192 -0.48 9.85 4.94
C THR A 192 -1.03 9.23 6.22
N SER A 193 -1.96 9.91 6.92
CA SER A 193 -2.64 9.37 8.10
C SER A 193 -3.49 8.11 7.83
N ARG A 194 -3.79 7.80 6.56
CA ARG A 194 -4.53 6.61 6.15
C ARG A 194 -3.63 5.43 5.78
N LEU A 195 -2.34 5.66 5.61
CA LEU A 195 -1.40 4.65 5.13
C LEU A 195 -0.71 3.93 6.28
N ALA A 196 -0.64 2.60 6.24
CA ALA A 196 0.04 1.82 7.27
C ALA A 196 1.57 2.10 7.22
N PRO A 197 2.25 2.19 8.38
CA PRO A 197 3.63 2.66 8.45
C PRO A 197 4.66 1.57 8.11
N SER A 198 4.67 1.13 6.86
CA SER A 198 5.64 0.13 6.34
C SER A 198 7.09 0.60 6.36
N HIS A 199 7.35 1.92 6.40
CA HIS A 199 8.69 2.46 6.59
C HIS A 199 9.30 2.13 7.97
N GLY A 200 8.47 1.69 8.93
CA GLY A 200 8.90 1.22 10.24
C GLY A 200 9.39 -0.22 10.26
N ASP A 201 9.15 -1.00 9.20
CA ASP A 201 9.64 -2.38 9.11
C ASP A 201 11.16 -2.44 8.85
N SER A 202 11.80 -3.58 9.07
CA SER A 202 13.23 -3.76 8.75
C SER A 202 13.48 -3.64 7.22
N PRO A 203 14.66 -3.20 6.76
CA PRO A 203 14.95 -3.04 5.34
C PRO A 203 14.67 -4.30 4.49
N GLU A 204 14.94 -5.48 5.02
CA GLU A 204 14.71 -6.76 4.35
C GLU A 204 13.20 -7.02 4.16
N GLN A 205 12.40 -6.71 5.18
CA GLN A 205 10.94 -6.84 5.11
C GLN A 205 10.32 -5.78 4.19
N GLN A 206 10.87 -4.57 4.18
CA GLN A 206 10.48 -3.53 3.24
C GLN A 206 10.70 -3.98 1.80
N LEU A 207 11.87 -4.56 1.49
CA LEU A 207 12.18 -5.11 0.17
C LEU A 207 11.31 -6.30 -0.20
N ALA A 208 11.05 -7.22 0.73
CA ALA A 208 10.14 -8.35 0.48
C ALA A 208 8.71 -7.88 0.14
N ARG A 209 8.23 -6.82 0.81
CA ARG A 209 6.88 -6.26 0.58
C ARG A 209 6.80 -5.35 -0.64
N PHE A 210 7.86 -4.59 -0.89
CA PHE A 210 7.99 -3.66 -2.01
C PHE A 210 9.29 -3.98 -2.78
N PRO A 211 9.31 -5.04 -3.61
CA PRO A 211 10.51 -5.42 -4.36
C PRO A 211 11.03 -4.29 -5.26
N ALA A 212 10.12 -3.45 -5.73
CA ALA A 212 10.37 -2.23 -6.47
C ALA A 212 11.36 -1.27 -5.77
N LEU A 213 11.46 -1.28 -4.43
CA LEU A 213 12.44 -0.47 -3.71
C LEU A 213 13.90 -0.79 -4.10
N GLY A 214 14.17 -2.00 -4.60
CA GLY A 214 15.49 -2.39 -5.08
C GLY A 214 15.93 -1.64 -6.35
N THR A 215 15.02 -0.97 -7.06
CA THR A 215 15.37 -0.16 -8.25
C THR A 215 15.74 1.28 -7.90
N LEU A 216 15.44 1.72 -6.68
CA LEU A 216 15.74 3.07 -6.22
C LEU A 216 17.21 3.17 -5.78
N SER A 217 17.82 4.31 -6.04
CA SER A 217 19.12 4.65 -5.48
C SER A 217 19.06 4.78 -3.95
N GLU A 218 20.20 4.64 -3.29
CA GLU A 218 20.29 4.80 -1.83
C GLU A 218 19.76 6.17 -1.36
N GLN A 219 20.05 7.23 -2.14
CA GLN A 219 19.59 8.58 -1.84
C GLN A 219 18.07 8.71 -1.94
N GLU A 220 17.45 8.10 -2.95
CA GLU A 220 15.99 8.08 -3.11
C GLU A 220 15.31 7.27 -1.99
N LEU A 221 15.90 6.16 -1.57
CA LEU A 221 15.40 5.36 -0.44
C LEU A 221 15.46 6.13 0.88
N ILE A 222 16.58 6.82 1.14
CA ILE A 222 16.72 7.68 2.32
C ILE A 222 15.67 8.80 2.26
N ALA A 223 15.50 9.46 1.11
CA ALA A 223 14.52 10.52 0.94
C ALA A 223 13.08 10.02 1.17
N LEU A 224 12.72 8.87 0.61
CA LEU A 224 11.42 8.23 0.78
C LEU A 224 11.10 7.95 2.25
N ARG A 225 12.05 7.35 3.00
CA ARG A 225 11.88 7.06 4.43
C ARG A 225 11.82 8.34 5.26
N TYR A 226 12.61 9.34 4.90
CA TYR A 226 12.69 10.61 5.64
C TYR A 226 11.36 11.40 5.62
N LYS A 227 10.48 11.16 4.64
CA LYS A 227 9.11 11.71 4.62
C LYS A 227 8.32 11.41 5.89
N PHE A 228 8.64 10.29 6.54
CA PHE A 228 7.91 9.79 7.71
C PHE A 228 8.72 9.90 9.00
N ARG A 229 9.71 10.79 9.07
CA ARG A 229 10.60 10.97 10.24
C ARG A 229 9.91 11.25 11.59
N PHE A 230 8.66 11.71 11.58
CA PHE A 230 7.87 11.99 12.79
C PHE A 230 7.02 10.80 13.25
N TYR A 231 7.33 9.61 12.74
CA TYR A 231 6.73 8.34 13.11
C TYR A 231 7.09 7.92 14.54
N ASP A 232 6.10 7.40 15.26
CA ASP A 232 6.27 6.79 16.57
C ASP A 232 5.69 5.36 16.56
N PRO A 233 6.55 4.31 16.57
CA PRO A 233 6.10 2.92 16.52
C PRO A 233 5.33 2.48 17.77
N SER A 234 5.44 3.21 18.89
CA SER A 234 4.70 2.88 20.12
C SER A 234 3.22 3.21 20.02
N SER A 235 2.87 4.25 19.25
CA SER A 235 1.48 4.70 19.07
C SER A 235 0.85 4.22 17.77
N ASP A 236 1.61 4.08 16.68
CA ASP A 236 1.13 3.57 15.39
C ASP A 236 2.07 2.47 14.87
N PRO A 237 2.07 1.25 15.43
CA PRO A 237 2.99 0.19 14.98
C PRO A 237 2.75 -0.22 13.52
N SER A 238 3.81 -0.66 12.84
CA SER A 238 3.70 -1.29 11.52
C SER A 238 2.78 -2.52 11.57
N PHE A 239 2.31 -2.96 10.39
CA PHE A 239 1.48 -4.17 10.32
C PHE A 239 2.18 -5.38 10.97
N ARG A 240 3.48 -5.53 10.70
CA ARG A 240 4.29 -6.62 11.22
C ARG A 240 4.43 -6.56 12.74
N ASP A 241 4.79 -5.40 13.28
CA ASP A 241 4.96 -5.23 14.73
C ASP A 241 3.65 -5.47 15.48
N TRP A 242 2.54 -4.94 14.94
CA TRP A 242 1.22 -5.20 15.46
C TRP A 242 0.86 -6.68 15.41
N PHE A 243 1.05 -7.33 14.26
CA PHE A 243 0.73 -8.74 14.07
C PHE A 243 1.45 -9.62 15.09
N TRP A 244 2.77 -9.45 15.25
CA TRP A 244 3.55 -10.26 16.18
C TRP A 244 3.27 -9.92 17.64
N SER A 245 2.87 -8.69 17.95
CA SER A 245 2.37 -8.33 19.28
C SER A 245 1.07 -9.10 19.62
N VAL A 246 0.14 -9.20 18.65
CA VAL A 246 -1.11 -9.95 18.84
C VAL A 246 -0.87 -11.47 18.86
N ALA A 247 -0.09 -12.01 17.94
CA ALA A 247 0.24 -13.44 17.90
C ALA A 247 1.10 -13.90 19.09
N GLY A 248 1.97 -13.02 19.61
CA GLY A 248 2.77 -13.30 20.80
C GLY A 248 1.96 -13.27 22.09
N THR A 249 0.92 -12.44 22.18
CA THR A 249 0.06 -12.35 23.37
C THR A 249 -0.89 -13.53 23.49
N THR A 250 -1.40 -14.07 22.38
CA THR A 250 -2.17 -15.34 22.39
C THR A 250 -1.32 -16.51 22.90
N SER A 251 -0.03 -16.53 22.57
CA SER A 251 0.93 -17.56 23.01
C SER A 251 1.29 -17.46 24.51
N LYS A 252 1.38 -16.24 25.06
CA LYS A 252 1.60 -16.03 26.51
C LYS A 252 0.37 -16.41 27.35
N SER A 253 -0.84 -16.17 26.84
CA SER A 253 -2.09 -16.64 27.45
C SER A 253 -2.19 -18.18 27.48
N ARG A 254 -1.67 -18.85 26.44
CA ARG A 254 -1.58 -20.32 26.34
C ARG A 254 -0.62 -21.01 27.32
N LYS A 255 0.16 -20.26 28.12
CA LYS A 255 0.88 -20.87 29.26
C LYS A 255 -0.05 -21.38 30.37
N SER A 256 -1.36 -21.10 30.33
CA SER A 256 -2.33 -21.73 31.23
C SER A 256 -3.18 -22.85 30.57
N THR A 257 -3.35 -22.84 29.24
CA THR A 257 -4.03 -23.92 28.50
C THR A 257 -3.44 -24.03 27.09
N GLY A 258 -2.66 -25.09 26.88
CA GLY A 258 -1.83 -25.28 25.70
C GLY A 258 -2.61 -25.54 24.41
N VAL A 259 -2.22 -24.83 23.36
CA VAL A 259 -1.95 -25.32 21.99
C VAL A 259 -0.97 -24.28 21.44
N SER A 260 0.26 -24.60 21.04
CA SER A 260 1.11 -23.64 20.31
C SER A 260 0.59 -23.54 18.87
N LEU A 261 0.67 -22.37 18.23
CA LEU A 261 0.35 -22.27 16.78
C LEU A 261 1.51 -22.79 15.90
N CYS A 262 2.61 -23.21 16.53
CA CYS A 262 3.80 -23.72 15.86
C CYS A 262 4.24 -25.11 16.36
N ASP A 263 3.33 -25.88 16.99
CA ASP A 263 3.57 -27.30 17.29
C ASP A 263 2.69 -28.18 16.40
#